data_AF-A0A519TYM0-F1
#
_entry.id   AF-A0A519TYM0-F1
#
_cell.length_a   1.000
_cell.length_b   1.000
_cell.length_c   1.000
_cell.angle_alpha   90.00
_cell.angle_beta   90.00
_cell.angle_gamma   90.00
#
_symmetry.space_group_name_H-M   'P 1'
#
loop_
_entity.id
_entity.type
_entity.pdbx_description
1 polymer ?
#
loop_
_entity_poly.entity_id
_entity_poly.type
_entity_poly.pdbx_seq_one_letter_code
_entity_poly.pdbx_strand_id
1 'polypeptide(L)'
;MLKLRYLFPFLLLLSALGSLSLPGCKPREEQLQDSGGLAFSADTVKFDTVFTTLRTVTKRLWVYNRNPKAVNIDLISLDNPSTSPYTLLINGDLQQTAANLLVRGQDSLLILVRAQLKDNGLNGAAKTYVQEDKLNFSTNGQQQHVLLRSFGQNIYLHQNVQLACNSVWSSDRPHVLYGTVLVPARCTLRVKPGTRIYAHAGAALVVEGTLLVNTPADFAPGTGATDTISAKNANVVRFAGDRSGEAQYATAPGQWTGIVLDAPSRNNLLRYALVQNSTFGVLLYNPKNDQATQPDLTIQNSVLRYISGSGVSFAAGQSNTGLPGAAVLSLSGRVSATNTLFSDCYEYAVLGYGGGSFDLNFCTVANFPATGAVRKTASLTFTNASAADTTLRYPLAVSVRNSVVWGSIDDELFFQHYDAYKASVSVRNSALKTTLYNLAADGANKPGLNAGALNNLVNQDPKFVRPYGGILADYRLGSTSPARLRGPAVGTNNPLRDLLNLPRDAAKTSLGAYESTKP
;
A
#
# COMPACT_ATOMS: atom_id res chain seq x y z
N MET A 1 -57.89 59.46 -7.76
CA MET A 1 -56.78 58.91 -6.95
C MET A 1 -57.35 57.95 -5.92
N LEU A 2 -57.35 56.64 -6.23
CA LEU A 2 -57.71 55.61 -5.25
C LEU A 2 -56.72 55.75 -4.08
N LYS A 3 -57.19 56.13 -2.89
CA LYS A 3 -56.30 56.36 -1.73
C LYS A 3 -55.47 55.10 -1.47
N LEU A 4 -54.15 55.24 -1.51
CA LEU A 4 -53.14 54.19 -1.28
C LEU A 4 -53.41 53.35 -0.02
N ARG A 5 -54.16 53.91 0.94
CA ARG A 5 -54.65 53.26 2.16
C ARG A 5 -55.49 52.00 1.95
N TYR A 6 -56.21 51.85 0.83
CA TYR A 6 -57.02 50.65 0.56
C TYR A 6 -56.33 49.63 -0.37
N LEU A 7 -55.21 50.02 -0.99
CA LEU A 7 -54.47 49.16 -1.92
C LEU A 7 -53.79 48.01 -1.19
N PHE A 8 -53.22 48.30 -0.01
CA PHE A 8 -52.52 47.32 0.82
C PHE A 8 -53.43 46.21 1.37
N PRO A 9 -54.59 46.51 1.99
CA PRO A 9 -55.52 45.45 2.42
C PRO A 9 -56.12 44.67 1.24
N PHE A 10 -56.30 45.30 0.08
CA PHE A 10 -56.77 44.62 -1.12
C PHE A 10 -55.72 43.65 -1.69
N LEU A 11 -54.44 44.04 -1.72
CA LEU A 11 -53.32 43.16 -2.10
C LEU A 11 -53.16 41.99 -1.12
N LEU A 12 -53.33 42.22 0.18
CA LEU A 12 -53.35 41.14 1.18
C LEU A 12 -54.50 40.17 0.95
N LEU A 13 -55.71 40.67 0.66
CA LEU A 13 -56.87 39.84 0.34
C LEU A 13 -56.64 39.02 -0.95
N LEU A 14 -56.06 39.64 -1.99
CA LEU A 14 -55.73 38.97 -3.24
C LEU A 14 -54.65 37.90 -3.04
N SER A 15 -53.65 38.15 -2.18
CA SER A 15 -52.61 37.18 -1.84
C SER A 15 -53.18 35.99 -1.05
N ALA A 16 -54.13 36.25 -0.14
CA ALA A 16 -54.84 35.21 0.62
C ALA A 16 -55.70 34.35 -0.32
N LEU A 17 -56.47 34.96 -1.24
CA LEU A 17 -57.24 34.22 -2.24
C LEU A 17 -56.34 33.44 -3.23
N GLY A 18 -55.18 34.01 -3.60
CA GLY A 18 -54.19 33.33 -4.44
C GLY A 18 -53.58 32.10 -3.77
N SER A 19 -53.35 32.16 -2.45
CA SER A 19 -52.80 31.03 -1.69
C SER A 19 -53.79 29.85 -1.54
N LEU A 20 -55.10 30.12 -1.61
CA LEU A 20 -56.17 29.12 -1.56
C LEU A 20 -56.40 28.39 -2.89
N SER A 21 -55.83 28.89 -4.00
CA SER A 21 -56.04 28.36 -5.35
C SER A 21 -54.83 27.61 -5.92
N LEU A 22 -53.73 27.50 -5.16
CA LEU A 22 -52.66 26.58 -5.50
C LEU A 22 -53.15 25.14 -5.32
N PRO A 23 -53.15 24.29 -6.36
CA PRO A 23 -53.49 22.88 -6.19
C PRO A 23 -52.49 22.28 -5.20
N GLY A 24 -52.97 21.95 -4.00
CA GLY A 24 -52.17 21.19 -3.06
C GLY A 24 -51.74 19.91 -3.74
N CYS A 25 -50.44 19.63 -3.75
CA CYS A 25 -49.92 18.32 -4.16
C CYS A 25 -50.50 17.27 -3.19
N LYS A 26 -51.67 16.74 -3.50
CA LYS A 26 -52.19 15.56 -2.81
C LYS A 26 -51.23 14.44 -3.16
N PRO A 27 -50.57 13.78 -2.19
CA PRO A 27 -49.74 12.63 -2.47
C PRO A 27 -50.60 11.63 -3.23
N ARG A 28 -50.27 11.37 -4.49
CA ARG A 28 -50.95 10.33 -5.26
C ARG A 28 -50.57 9.02 -4.59
N GLU A 29 -51.56 8.21 -4.22
CA GLU A 29 -51.27 6.87 -3.74
C GLU A 29 -50.46 6.12 -4.81
N GLU A 30 -49.36 5.53 -4.37
CA GLU A 30 -48.44 4.82 -5.23
C GLU A 30 -49.16 3.58 -5.77
N GLN A 31 -49.29 3.48 -7.10
CA GLN A 31 -49.96 2.35 -7.71
C GLN A 31 -49.00 1.17 -7.83
N LEU A 32 -49.46 -0.02 -7.47
CA LEU A 32 -48.73 -1.25 -7.72
C LEU A 32 -48.80 -1.62 -9.20
N GLN A 33 -47.70 -2.21 -9.69
CA GLN A 33 -47.60 -2.79 -11.01
C GLN A 33 -47.41 -4.30 -10.89
N ASP A 34 -48.36 -5.06 -11.43
CA ASP A 34 -48.40 -6.52 -11.34
C ASP A 34 -47.61 -7.23 -12.46
N SER A 35 -46.81 -6.47 -13.22
CA SER A 35 -45.97 -6.98 -14.30
C SER A 35 -44.64 -6.21 -14.38
N GLY A 36 -43.64 -6.79 -15.02
CA GLY A 36 -42.27 -6.25 -15.05
C GLY A 36 -41.39 -6.79 -13.93
N GLY A 37 -40.08 -6.61 -14.07
CA GLY A 37 -39.07 -7.16 -13.17
C GLY A 37 -38.13 -6.10 -12.61
N LEU A 38 -37.14 -6.58 -11.87
CA LEU A 38 -36.07 -5.79 -11.27
C LEU A 38 -34.85 -5.71 -12.19
N ALA A 39 -34.06 -4.66 -12.04
CA ALA A 39 -32.73 -4.56 -12.64
C ALA A 39 -31.68 -4.50 -11.54
N PHE A 40 -30.52 -5.10 -11.76
CA PHE A 40 -29.46 -5.20 -10.75
C PHE A 40 -28.22 -4.42 -11.19
N SER A 41 -27.47 -3.85 -10.24
CA SER A 41 -26.18 -3.20 -10.56
C SER A 41 -25.09 -4.19 -10.98
N ALA A 42 -25.27 -5.48 -10.71
CA ALA A 42 -24.37 -6.55 -11.12
C ALA A 42 -25.15 -7.87 -11.26
N ASP A 43 -24.72 -8.71 -12.19
CA ASP A 43 -25.17 -10.10 -12.35
C ASP A 43 -24.52 -11.04 -11.32
N THR A 44 -23.29 -10.71 -10.89
CA THR A 44 -22.53 -11.42 -9.88
C THR A 44 -21.87 -10.45 -8.89
N VAL A 45 -22.06 -10.66 -7.59
CA VAL A 45 -21.26 -10.04 -6.53
C VAL A 45 -20.07 -10.96 -6.24
N LYS A 46 -18.90 -10.60 -6.78
CA LYS A 46 -17.66 -11.41 -6.70
C LYS A 46 -16.77 -10.98 -5.53
N PHE A 47 -16.15 -11.92 -4.84
CA PHE A 47 -15.08 -11.71 -3.86
C PHE A 47 -13.83 -12.51 -4.29
N ASP A 48 -12.78 -11.81 -4.75
CA ASP A 48 -11.67 -12.44 -5.47
C ASP A 48 -10.71 -13.26 -4.60
N THR A 49 -10.46 -12.85 -3.36
CA THR A 49 -9.69 -13.65 -2.40
C THR A 49 -10.29 -13.42 -1.02
N VAL A 50 -10.87 -14.47 -0.48
CA VAL A 50 -11.47 -14.45 0.86
C VAL A 50 -10.65 -15.38 1.74
N PHE A 51 -9.91 -14.79 2.66
CA PHE A 51 -9.24 -15.56 3.69
C PHE A 51 -10.28 -16.23 4.58
N THR A 52 -10.17 -17.55 4.74
CA THR A 52 -11.07 -18.29 5.62
C THR A 52 -11.00 -17.74 7.04
N THR A 53 -12.09 -17.87 7.79
CA THR A 53 -12.29 -17.36 9.16
C THR A 53 -12.43 -15.85 9.29
N LEU A 54 -11.97 -15.06 8.32
CA LEU A 54 -12.11 -13.60 8.29
C LEU A 54 -13.36 -13.15 7.52
N ARG A 55 -13.95 -12.03 7.97
CA ARG A 55 -15.04 -11.38 7.25
C ARG A 55 -14.47 -10.56 6.10
N THR A 56 -15.11 -10.62 4.94
CA THR A 56 -14.78 -9.73 3.82
C THR A 56 -15.23 -8.31 4.10
N VAL A 57 -14.76 -7.39 3.27
CA VAL A 57 -15.43 -6.11 3.08
C VAL A 57 -16.87 -6.30 2.63
N THR A 58 -17.69 -5.29 2.90
CA THR A 58 -19.08 -5.24 2.46
C THR A 58 -19.16 -4.67 1.04
N LYS A 59 -19.76 -5.41 0.11
CA LYS A 59 -20.06 -4.96 -1.26
C LYS A 59 -21.51 -4.46 -1.35
N ARG A 60 -21.72 -3.48 -2.23
CA ARG A 60 -23.04 -2.90 -2.51
C ARG A 60 -23.65 -3.58 -3.74
N LEU A 61 -24.90 -3.97 -3.61
CA LEU A 61 -25.76 -4.41 -4.71
C LEU A 61 -26.99 -3.52 -4.72
N TRP A 62 -27.12 -2.72 -5.77
CA TRP A 62 -28.34 -1.94 -5.98
C TRP A 62 -29.34 -2.76 -6.76
N VAL A 63 -30.58 -2.75 -6.29
CA VAL A 63 -31.72 -3.39 -6.93
C VAL A 63 -32.68 -2.28 -7.32
N TYR A 64 -32.86 -2.11 -8.62
CA TYR A 64 -33.61 -1.01 -9.21
C TYR A 64 -34.98 -1.47 -9.65
N ASN A 65 -36.00 -0.71 -9.27
CA ASN A 65 -37.28 -0.75 -9.94
C ASN A 65 -37.26 0.27 -11.10
N ARG A 66 -36.98 -0.20 -12.31
CA ARG A 66 -37.02 0.64 -13.53
C ARG A 66 -38.43 0.82 -14.09
N ASN A 67 -39.45 0.23 -13.45
CA ASN A 67 -40.84 0.41 -13.84
C ASN A 67 -41.35 1.80 -13.42
N PRO A 68 -42.34 2.37 -14.13
CA PRO A 68 -42.90 3.68 -13.80
C PRO A 68 -43.73 3.70 -12.50
N LYS A 69 -44.16 2.53 -12.03
CA LYS A 69 -45.00 2.33 -10.85
C LYS A 69 -44.29 1.44 -9.84
N ALA A 70 -44.79 1.39 -8.61
CA ALA A 70 -44.18 0.56 -7.57
C ALA A 70 -44.32 -0.93 -7.88
N VAL A 71 -43.33 -1.70 -7.42
CA VAL A 71 -43.36 -3.17 -7.44
C VAL A 71 -43.23 -3.68 -6.01
N ASN A 72 -43.93 -4.78 -5.72
CA ASN A 72 -43.76 -5.50 -4.47
C ASN A 72 -42.82 -6.68 -4.71
N ILE A 73 -41.71 -6.72 -3.98
CA ILE A 73 -40.83 -7.88 -3.96
C ILE A 73 -41.38 -8.83 -2.91
N ASP A 74 -41.97 -9.93 -3.38
CA ASP A 74 -42.61 -10.94 -2.53
C ASP A 74 -41.59 -11.59 -1.61
N LEU A 75 -40.40 -11.92 -2.14
CA LEU A 75 -39.34 -12.57 -1.40
C LEU A 75 -37.95 -12.19 -1.94
N ILE A 76 -37.06 -11.85 -1.02
CA ILE A 76 -35.60 -11.83 -1.21
C ILE A 76 -35.02 -12.90 -0.30
N SER A 77 -34.25 -13.85 -0.82
CA SER A 77 -33.64 -14.90 0.01
C SER A 77 -32.41 -15.51 -0.65
N LEU A 78 -31.47 -15.97 0.17
CA LEU A 78 -30.41 -16.88 -0.29
C LEU A 78 -30.98 -18.28 -0.59
N ASP A 79 -30.29 -19.10 -1.39
CA ASP A 79 -30.69 -20.51 -1.62
C ASP A 79 -30.68 -21.28 -0.29
N ASN A 80 -29.67 -21.03 0.55
CA ASN A 80 -29.52 -21.69 1.85
C ASN A 80 -29.25 -20.67 2.97
N PRO A 81 -30.26 -19.88 3.41
CA PRO A 81 -30.06 -18.74 4.31
C PRO A 81 -29.40 -19.09 5.66
N SER A 82 -29.62 -20.30 6.17
CA SER A 82 -29.12 -20.77 7.46
C SER A 82 -27.66 -21.23 7.43
N THR A 83 -27.19 -21.74 6.29
CA THR A 83 -25.83 -22.28 6.12
C THR A 83 -24.96 -21.42 5.23
N SER A 84 -25.54 -20.38 4.61
CA SER A 84 -24.82 -19.50 3.72
C SER A 84 -23.67 -18.81 4.43
N PRO A 85 -22.48 -18.76 3.81
CA PRO A 85 -21.38 -17.96 4.33
C PRO A 85 -21.55 -16.47 4.01
N TYR A 86 -22.58 -16.09 3.25
CA TYR A 86 -22.91 -14.71 2.96
C TYR A 86 -23.83 -14.14 4.03
N THR A 87 -23.62 -12.88 4.40
CA THR A 87 -24.49 -12.11 5.27
C THR A 87 -25.01 -10.90 4.51
N LEU A 88 -26.31 -10.69 4.58
CA LEU A 88 -27.00 -9.59 3.92
C LEU A 88 -27.44 -8.51 4.92
N LEU A 89 -27.32 -7.25 4.50
CA LEU A 89 -28.08 -6.13 5.04
C LEU A 89 -29.06 -5.70 3.93
N ILE A 90 -30.35 -5.97 4.10
CA ILE A 90 -31.38 -5.67 3.10
C ILE A 90 -32.09 -4.39 3.53
N ASN A 91 -31.91 -3.33 2.75
CA ASN A 91 -32.50 -2.01 2.99
C ASN A 91 -32.25 -1.44 4.40
N GLY A 92 -31.10 -1.76 4.99
CA GLY A 92 -30.69 -1.32 6.33
C GLY A 92 -30.79 -2.39 7.41
N ASP A 93 -31.58 -3.45 7.19
CA ASP A 93 -31.83 -4.49 8.18
C ASP A 93 -30.91 -5.70 7.99
N LEU A 94 -30.29 -6.19 9.07
CA LEU A 94 -29.46 -7.40 9.07
C LEU A 94 -30.35 -8.65 9.03
N GLN A 95 -30.66 -9.12 7.83
CA GLN A 95 -31.52 -10.28 7.59
C GLN A 95 -31.12 -11.01 6.32
N GLN A 96 -31.20 -12.34 6.33
CA GLN A 96 -30.86 -13.20 5.17
C GLN A 96 -32.05 -13.41 4.22
N THR A 97 -33.24 -13.09 4.71
CA THR A 97 -34.50 -13.22 3.99
C THR A 97 -35.34 -11.98 4.31
N ALA A 98 -36.00 -11.41 3.32
CA ALA A 98 -36.96 -10.33 3.49
C ALA A 98 -38.17 -10.58 2.58
N ALA A 99 -39.37 -10.22 3.03
CA ALA A 99 -40.59 -10.43 2.29
C ALA A 99 -41.43 -9.15 2.23
N ASN A 100 -42.25 -9.04 1.20
CA ASN A 100 -43.19 -7.93 0.99
C ASN A 100 -42.51 -6.54 1.03
N LEU A 101 -41.41 -6.40 0.29
CA LEU A 101 -40.69 -5.14 0.19
C LEU A 101 -41.21 -4.30 -0.98
N LEU A 102 -41.80 -3.16 -0.67
CA LEU A 102 -42.26 -2.18 -1.65
C LEU A 102 -41.10 -1.33 -2.17
N VAL A 103 -40.92 -1.29 -3.50
CA VAL A 103 -39.98 -0.39 -4.17
C VAL A 103 -40.75 0.54 -5.09
N ARG A 104 -40.65 1.86 -4.87
CA ARG A 104 -41.36 2.86 -5.67
C ARG A 104 -40.93 2.84 -7.13
N GLY A 105 -41.78 3.38 -8.00
CA GLY A 105 -41.45 3.54 -9.41
C GLY A 105 -40.20 4.40 -9.58
N GLN A 106 -39.29 3.97 -10.45
CA GLN A 106 -37.99 4.63 -10.69
C GLN A 106 -37.09 4.74 -9.45
N ASP A 107 -37.33 3.93 -8.43
CA ASP A 107 -36.56 3.92 -7.19
C ASP A 107 -35.67 2.67 -7.08
N SER A 108 -34.94 2.54 -5.98
CA SER A 108 -34.04 1.44 -5.71
C SER A 108 -34.00 1.08 -4.24
N LEU A 109 -33.64 -0.17 -3.96
CA LEU A 109 -33.20 -0.58 -2.63
C LEU A 109 -31.72 -0.94 -2.67
N LEU A 110 -31.05 -0.80 -1.54
CA LEU A 110 -29.65 -1.19 -1.36
C LEU A 110 -29.57 -2.50 -0.58
N ILE A 111 -28.82 -3.46 -1.12
CA ILE A 111 -28.37 -4.65 -0.40
C ILE A 111 -26.87 -4.55 -0.17
N LEU A 112 -26.46 -4.76 1.08
CA LEU A 112 -25.06 -4.88 1.46
C LEU A 112 -24.74 -6.36 1.66
N VAL A 113 -23.73 -6.86 0.93
CA VAL A 113 -23.31 -8.26 0.96
C VAL A 113 -21.92 -8.35 1.54
N ARG A 114 -21.72 -9.22 2.53
CA ARG A 114 -20.39 -9.61 3.02
C ARG A 114 -20.31 -11.13 3.12
N ALA A 115 -19.12 -11.70 3.10
CA ALA A 115 -18.91 -13.14 3.27
C ALA A 115 -17.99 -13.43 4.46
N GLN A 116 -18.17 -14.59 5.07
CA GLN A 116 -17.23 -15.19 6.01
C GLN A 116 -17.15 -16.69 5.72
N LEU A 117 -16.10 -17.10 5.04
CA LEU A 117 -15.91 -18.50 4.68
C LEU A 117 -15.35 -19.26 5.88
N LYS A 118 -15.88 -20.46 6.15
CA LYS A 118 -15.32 -21.38 7.15
C LYS A 118 -14.00 -21.95 6.63
N ASP A 119 -13.10 -22.30 7.53
CA ASP A 119 -11.96 -23.15 7.18
C ASP A 119 -12.53 -24.47 6.62
N ASN A 120 -12.05 -24.88 5.45
CA ASN A 120 -12.51 -26.09 4.80
C ASN A 120 -11.86 -27.38 5.38
N GLY A 121 -11.05 -27.26 6.43
CA GLY A 121 -10.47 -28.40 7.15
C GLY A 121 -9.43 -29.18 6.36
N LEU A 122 -9.03 -28.69 5.18
CA LEU A 122 -7.98 -29.31 4.38
C LEU A 122 -6.62 -29.02 5.03
N ASN A 123 -6.15 -29.99 5.81
CA ASN A 123 -4.75 -30.09 6.22
C ASN A 123 -3.88 -30.33 4.96
N GLY A 124 -3.34 -29.26 4.38
CA GLY A 124 -2.50 -29.33 3.18
C GLY A 124 -2.24 -27.96 2.55
N ALA A 125 -1.54 -27.94 1.40
CA ALA A 125 -1.21 -26.72 0.65
C ALA A 125 -2.47 -25.87 0.38
N ALA A 126 -2.31 -24.54 0.30
CA ALA A 126 -3.38 -23.59 0.02
C ALA A 126 -4.19 -23.98 -1.22
N LYS A 127 -5.31 -24.69 -1.05
CA LYS A 127 -6.26 -24.95 -2.12
C LYS A 127 -7.28 -23.84 -2.13
N THR A 128 -7.27 -23.06 -3.20
CA THR A 128 -8.37 -22.14 -3.49
C THR A 128 -9.62 -22.96 -3.79
N TYR A 129 -10.73 -22.62 -3.16
CA TYR A 129 -12.03 -23.22 -3.48
C TYR A 129 -13.04 -22.12 -3.81
N VAL A 130 -14.03 -22.45 -4.62
CA VAL A 130 -15.08 -21.51 -5.01
C VAL A 130 -16.31 -21.81 -4.17
N GLN A 131 -16.83 -20.77 -3.51
CA GLN A 131 -18.09 -20.83 -2.80
C GLN A 131 -19.11 -19.96 -3.51
N GLU A 132 -20.26 -20.55 -3.84
CA GLU A 132 -21.35 -19.89 -4.54
C GLU A 132 -22.63 -19.97 -3.71
N ASP A 133 -23.49 -18.96 -3.89
CA ASP A 133 -24.87 -18.92 -3.40
C ASP A 133 -25.66 -17.98 -4.33
N LYS A 134 -26.97 -18.16 -4.44
CA LYS A 134 -27.82 -17.28 -5.22
C LYS A 134 -28.65 -16.42 -4.29
N LEU A 135 -28.62 -15.11 -4.54
CA LEU A 135 -29.57 -14.19 -3.95
C LEU A 135 -30.79 -14.09 -4.88
N ASN A 136 -31.87 -14.75 -4.48
CA ASN A 136 -33.10 -14.88 -5.26
C ASN A 136 -34.07 -13.76 -4.94
N PHE A 137 -34.83 -13.34 -5.96
CA PHE A 137 -35.85 -12.31 -5.92
C PHE A 137 -37.12 -12.85 -6.60
N SER A 138 -38.23 -12.85 -5.86
CA SER A 138 -39.57 -13.12 -6.36
C SER A 138 -40.33 -11.80 -6.48
N THR A 139 -40.77 -11.44 -7.67
CA THR A 139 -41.53 -10.20 -7.92
C THR A 139 -42.51 -10.44 -9.06
N ASN A 140 -43.80 -10.15 -8.86
CA ASN A 140 -44.83 -10.29 -9.90
C ASN A 140 -44.86 -11.69 -10.55
N GLY A 141 -44.63 -12.73 -9.74
CA GLY A 141 -44.54 -14.12 -10.21
C GLY A 141 -43.28 -14.46 -11.03
N GLN A 142 -42.35 -13.53 -11.23
CA GLN A 142 -41.05 -13.74 -11.86
C GLN A 142 -39.98 -14.06 -10.83
N GLN A 143 -39.06 -14.96 -11.18
CA GLN A 143 -37.88 -15.29 -10.40
C GLN A 143 -36.64 -14.72 -11.07
N GLN A 144 -35.89 -13.89 -10.34
CA GLN A 144 -34.59 -13.38 -10.77
C GLN A 144 -33.56 -13.70 -9.69
N HIS A 145 -32.28 -13.75 -10.06
CA HIS A 145 -31.22 -13.98 -9.08
C HIS A 145 -29.96 -13.18 -9.43
N VAL A 146 -29.17 -12.92 -8.39
CA VAL A 146 -27.81 -12.42 -8.49
C VAL A 146 -26.88 -13.46 -7.87
N LEU A 147 -25.82 -13.83 -8.58
CA LEU A 147 -24.85 -14.82 -8.09
C LEU A 147 -23.93 -14.18 -7.06
N LEU A 148 -23.76 -14.81 -5.90
CA LEU A 148 -22.74 -14.46 -4.92
C LEU A 148 -21.59 -15.46 -5.05
N ARG A 149 -20.38 -14.98 -5.35
CA ARG A 149 -19.24 -15.86 -5.64
C ARG A 149 -17.98 -15.43 -4.90
N SER A 150 -17.38 -16.33 -4.14
CA SER A 150 -16.16 -16.10 -3.36
C SER A 150 -15.10 -17.14 -3.65
N PHE A 151 -13.84 -16.72 -3.79
CA PHE A 151 -12.70 -17.63 -3.86
C PHE A 151 -12.03 -17.70 -2.49
N GLY A 152 -12.26 -18.80 -1.77
CA GLY A 152 -11.73 -19.04 -0.43
C GLY A 152 -10.28 -19.50 -0.44
N GLN A 153 -9.50 -19.06 0.53
CA GLN A 153 -8.12 -19.46 0.74
C GLN A 153 -7.82 -19.70 2.22
N ASN A 154 -7.34 -20.90 2.55
CA ASN A 154 -6.88 -21.23 3.90
C ASN A 154 -5.60 -20.46 4.24
N ILE A 155 -5.49 -20.03 5.50
CA ILE A 155 -4.42 -19.14 5.99
C ILE A 155 -3.86 -19.59 7.34
N TYR A 156 -2.67 -19.10 7.67
CA TYR A 156 -2.22 -18.99 9.06
C TYR A 156 -2.62 -17.61 9.59
N LEU A 157 -3.64 -17.56 10.46
CA LEU A 157 -4.07 -16.32 11.09
C LEU A 157 -3.22 -16.03 12.34
N HIS A 158 -2.60 -14.85 12.37
CA HIS A 158 -1.84 -14.32 13.51
C HIS A 158 -2.59 -13.09 14.03
N GLN A 159 -3.36 -13.27 15.10
CA GLN A 159 -4.26 -12.22 15.61
C GLN A 159 -3.86 -11.80 17.03
N ASN A 160 -3.42 -10.55 17.19
CA ASN A 160 -3.01 -9.98 18.49
C ASN A 160 -2.16 -10.95 19.32
N VAL A 161 -1.12 -11.50 18.69
CA VAL A 161 -0.41 -12.67 19.19
C VAL A 161 1.08 -12.39 19.33
N GLN A 162 1.65 -12.91 20.40
CA GLN A 162 3.09 -13.07 20.54
C GLN A 162 3.51 -14.41 19.91
N LEU A 163 4.40 -14.36 18.92
CA LEU A 163 4.87 -15.57 18.25
C LEU A 163 5.71 -16.44 19.18
N ALA A 164 5.65 -17.76 18.96
CA ALA A 164 6.58 -18.69 19.59
C ALA A 164 8.02 -18.37 19.16
N CYS A 165 8.97 -18.56 20.07
CA CYS A 165 10.37 -18.31 19.77
C CYS A 165 10.85 -19.21 18.62
N ASN A 166 11.65 -18.65 17.70
CA ASN A 166 12.16 -19.35 16.51
C ASN A 166 11.06 -19.83 15.55
N SER A 167 9.95 -19.09 15.48
CA SER A 167 8.89 -19.33 14.51
C SER A 167 9.43 -19.31 13.08
N VAL A 168 8.95 -20.27 12.26
CA VAL A 168 9.26 -20.35 10.84
C VAL A 168 7.96 -20.19 10.05
N TRP A 169 7.94 -19.23 9.13
CA TRP A 169 6.83 -19.03 8.21
C TRP A 169 7.18 -19.58 6.84
N SER A 170 6.31 -20.44 6.29
CA SER A 170 6.48 -21.15 5.02
C SER A 170 5.51 -20.66 3.95
N SER A 171 5.74 -21.06 2.71
CA SER A 171 4.96 -20.64 1.55
C SER A 171 3.76 -21.54 1.22
N ASP A 172 3.54 -22.60 2.00
CA ASP A 172 2.46 -23.59 1.81
C ASP A 172 1.07 -22.91 1.89
N ARG A 173 0.92 -21.93 2.78
CA ARG A 173 -0.29 -21.11 2.92
C ARG A 173 0.07 -19.65 3.26
N PRO A 174 -0.77 -18.67 2.89
CA PRO A 174 -0.54 -17.29 3.30
C PRO A 174 -0.61 -17.13 4.82
N HIS A 175 0.22 -16.24 5.34
CA HIS A 175 0.16 -15.76 6.72
C HIS A 175 -0.63 -14.45 6.73
N VAL A 176 -1.62 -14.32 7.60
CA VAL A 176 -2.45 -13.12 7.71
C VAL A 176 -2.30 -12.50 9.09
N LEU A 177 -1.91 -11.24 9.14
CA LEU A 177 -1.77 -10.46 10.37
C LEU A 177 -3.06 -9.69 10.63
N TYR A 178 -3.60 -9.84 11.83
CA TYR A 178 -4.78 -9.11 12.29
C TYR A 178 -4.48 -8.44 13.63
N GLY A 179 -4.31 -7.12 13.63
CA GLY A 179 -3.75 -6.39 14.77
C GLY A 179 -2.24 -6.60 14.92
N THR A 180 -1.74 -6.60 16.15
CA THR A 180 -0.29 -6.66 16.40
C THR A 180 0.22 -8.09 16.49
N VAL A 181 1.25 -8.41 15.71
CA VAL A 181 1.97 -9.69 15.78
C VAL A 181 3.38 -9.41 16.27
N LEU A 182 3.71 -9.91 17.45
CA LEU A 182 4.98 -9.62 18.14
C LEU A 182 5.98 -10.77 17.97
N VAL A 183 7.19 -10.45 17.50
CA VAL A 183 8.38 -11.30 17.62
C VAL A 183 9.13 -10.87 18.89
N PRO A 184 9.14 -11.69 19.96
CA PRO A 184 9.72 -11.30 21.24
C PRO A 184 11.21 -10.99 21.16
N ALA A 185 11.71 -10.19 22.11
CA ALA A 185 13.13 -10.00 22.33
C ALA A 185 13.88 -11.35 22.39
N ARG A 186 15.05 -11.41 21.77
CA ARG A 186 15.92 -12.61 21.67
C ARG A 186 15.32 -13.80 20.90
N CYS A 187 14.15 -13.65 20.29
CA CYS A 187 13.56 -14.65 19.41
C CYS A 187 13.72 -14.29 17.94
N THR A 188 13.77 -15.30 17.08
CA THR A 188 13.85 -15.11 15.63
C THR A 188 12.53 -15.48 14.96
N LEU A 189 12.07 -14.65 14.02
CA LEU A 189 11.11 -15.03 12.99
C LEU A 189 11.85 -15.26 11.68
N ARG A 190 11.82 -16.50 11.17
CA ARG A 190 12.44 -16.85 9.89
C ARG A 190 11.36 -17.06 8.82
N VAL A 191 11.36 -16.21 7.80
CA VAL A 191 10.41 -16.23 6.69
C VAL A 191 11.05 -16.85 5.46
N LYS A 192 10.50 -17.99 5.02
CA LYS A 192 11.03 -18.82 3.93
C LYS A 192 10.66 -18.27 2.55
N PRO A 193 11.32 -18.76 1.46
CA PRO A 193 11.08 -18.26 0.11
C PRO A 193 9.65 -18.46 -0.35
N GLY A 194 9.14 -17.45 -1.03
CA GLY A 194 7.77 -17.43 -1.56
C GLY A 194 6.67 -17.25 -0.53
N THR A 195 7.01 -17.00 0.74
CA THR A 195 6.00 -16.76 1.78
C THR A 195 5.19 -15.51 1.43
N ARG A 196 3.88 -15.62 1.55
CA ARG A 196 2.92 -14.54 1.32
C ARG A 196 2.37 -14.10 2.67
N ILE A 197 2.63 -12.86 3.04
CA ILE A 197 2.17 -12.23 4.27
C ILE A 197 1.21 -11.11 3.88
N TYR A 198 -0.02 -11.22 4.35
CA TYR A 198 -1.05 -10.20 4.20
C TYR A 198 -1.37 -9.59 5.55
N ALA A 199 -1.63 -8.30 5.61
CA ALA A 199 -1.94 -7.59 6.85
C ALA A 199 -3.24 -6.82 6.69
N HIS A 200 -4.11 -6.95 7.68
CA HIS A 200 -5.34 -6.17 7.76
C HIS A 200 -5.04 -4.69 8.06
N ALA A 201 -6.02 -3.83 7.86
CA ALA A 201 -5.94 -2.42 8.29
C ALA A 201 -5.54 -2.32 9.77
N GLY A 202 -4.60 -1.42 10.07
CA GLY A 202 -4.00 -1.23 11.39
C GLY A 202 -3.04 -2.34 11.86
N ALA A 203 -2.96 -3.49 11.18
CA ALA A 203 -2.09 -4.58 11.61
C ALA A 203 -0.60 -4.25 11.43
N ALA A 204 0.23 -4.74 12.37
CA ALA A 204 1.67 -4.49 12.39
C ALA A 204 2.43 -5.78 12.75
N LEU A 205 3.58 -5.98 12.10
CA LEU A 205 4.57 -6.94 12.55
C LEU A 205 5.59 -6.21 13.42
N VAL A 206 5.50 -6.36 14.74
CA VAL A 206 6.42 -5.75 15.70
C VAL A 206 7.50 -6.76 16.03
N VAL A 207 8.76 -6.33 15.96
CA VAL A 207 9.93 -7.18 16.13
C VAL A 207 10.79 -6.56 17.20
N GLU A 208 10.83 -7.19 18.38
CA GLU A 208 11.81 -6.89 19.43
C GLU A 208 13.05 -7.80 19.32
N GLY A 209 12.90 -8.95 18.68
CA GLY A 209 13.97 -9.89 18.37
C GLY A 209 14.59 -9.68 16.99
N THR A 210 14.59 -10.73 16.18
CA THR A 210 15.20 -10.74 14.84
C THR A 210 14.21 -11.20 13.77
N LEU A 211 14.12 -10.45 12.67
CA LEU A 211 13.41 -10.83 11.46
C LEU A 211 14.40 -11.25 10.37
N LEU A 212 14.32 -12.51 9.93
CA LEU A 212 15.13 -13.07 8.85
C LEU A 212 14.24 -13.46 7.67
N VAL A 213 14.31 -12.69 6.59
CA VAL A 213 13.58 -12.97 5.35
C VAL A 213 14.54 -13.42 4.27
N ASN A 214 14.32 -14.63 3.74
CA ASN A 214 15.06 -15.15 2.58
C ASN A 214 16.58 -15.11 2.75
N THR A 215 17.04 -15.68 3.86
CA THR A 215 18.47 -15.76 4.16
C THR A 215 19.24 -16.47 3.03
N PRO A 216 20.56 -16.28 2.90
CA PRO A 216 21.36 -17.00 1.92
C PRO A 216 21.23 -18.53 2.01
N ALA A 217 20.99 -19.07 3.20
CA ALA A 217 20.74 -20.49 3.42
C ALA A 217 19.33 -20.95 3.00
N ASP A 218 18.36 -20.03 2.91
CA ASP A 218 17.01 -20.33 2.46
C ASP A 218 16.85 -20.22 0.94
N PHE A 219 17.54 -19.27 0.32
CA PHE A 219 17.42 -19.01 -1.10
C PHE A 219 18.73 -18.55 -1.72
N ALA A 220 19.23 -19.33 -2.68
CA ALA A 220 20.34 -18.95 -3.54
C ALA A 220 19.81 -18.86 -4.99
N PRO A 221 19.81 -17.67 -5.62
CA PRO A 221 19.51 -17.55 -7.04
C PRO A 221 20.46 -18.38 -7.89
N GLY A 222 20.00 -18.80 -9.07
CA GLY A 222 20.89 -19.33 -10.08
C GLY A 222 21.91 -18.30 -10.56
N THR A 223 23.06 -18.79 -11.05
CA THR A 223 24.18 -17.97 -11.52
C THR A 223 24.34 -18.00 -13.05
N GLY A 224 23.33 -18.45 -13.79
CA GLY A 224 23.27 -18.32 -15.24
C GLY A 224 23.17 -16.86 -15.68
N ALA A 225 23.54 -16.58 -16.93
CA ALA A 225 23.47 -15.21 -17.48
C ALA A 225 22.04 -14.70 -17.67
N THR A 226 21.06 -15.61 -17.78
CA THR A 226 19.63 -15.31 -18.01
C THR A 226 18.76 -15.58 -16.78
N ASP A 227 19.35 -16.03 -15.66
CA ASP A 227 18.63 -16.36 -14.42
C ASP A 227 18.04 -15.10 -13.80
N THR A 228 16.75 -14.87 -14.08
CA THR A 228 16.08 -13.63 -13.74
C THR A 228 15.11 -13.81 -12.56
N ILE A 229 15.24 -12.95 -11.55
CA ILE A 229 14.27 -12.82 -10.45
C ILE A 229 13.38 -11.62 -10.74
N SER A 230 12.29 -11.86 -11.46
CA SER A 230 11.29 -10.82 -11.71
C SER A 230 10.44 -10.54 -10.45
N ALA A 231 9.72 -9.42 -10.48
CA ALA A 231 8.80 -9.05 -9.40
C ALA A 231 7.72 -10.11 -9.12
N LYS A 232 7.43 -11.03 -10.04
CA LYS A 232 6.44 -12.13 -9.91
C LYS A 232 7.07 -13.49 -9.55
N ASN A 233 8.40 -13.55 -9.38
CA ASN A 233 9.09 -14.80 -9.06
C ASN A 233 8.51 -15.45 -7.80
N ALA A 234 8.38 -16.78 -7.81
CA ALA A 234 7.75 -17.56 -6.75
C ALA A 234 8.56 -17.57 -5.44
N ASN A 235 9.87 -17.29 -5.48
CA ASN A 235 10.73 -17.27 -4.30
C ASN A 235 10.75 -15.90 -3.58
N VAL A 236 10.20 -14.86 -4.19
CA VAL A 236 10.12 -13.53 -3.56
C VAL A 236 9.09 -13.56 -2.43
N VAL A 237 9.52 -13.19 -1.23
CA VAL A 237 8.63 -13.03 -0.07
C VAL A 237 7.83 -11.75 -0.21
N ARG A 238 6.53 -11.78 0.10
CA ARG A 238 5.63 -10.64 -0.12
C ARG A 238 4.95 -10.22 1.16
N PHE A 239 5.04 -8.93 1.48
CA PHE A 239 4.29 -8.26 2.53
C PHE A 239 3.36 -7.23 1.87
N ALA A 240 2.06 -7.36 2.06
CA ALA A 240 1.06 -6.47 1.46
C ALA A 240 -0.20 -6.33 2.33
N GLY A 241 -1.05 -5.36 2.03
CA GLY A 241 -2.40 -5.30 2.60
C GLY A 241 -3.24 -6.48 2.13
N ASP A 242 -4.14 -6.99 2.97
CA ASP A 242 -5.05 -8.09 2.64
C ASP A 242 -6.03 -7.80 1.47
N ARG A 243 -6.18 -6.52 1.12
CA ARG A 243 -7.00 -6.06 -0.01
C ARG A 243 -6.21 -5.84 -1.29
N SER A 244 -4.89 -6.02 -1.29
CA SER A 244 -4.05 -5.74 -2.47
C SER A 244 -4.34 -6.63 -3.68
N GLY A 245 -5.08 -7.72 -3.50
CA GLY A 245 -5.55 -8.58 -4.60
C GLY A 245 -6.68 -7.96 -5.43
N GLU A 246 -7.44 -7.02 -4.86
CA GLU A 246 -8.48 -6.27 -5.58
C GLU A 246 -7.83 -5.23 -6.51
N ALA A 247 -8.23 -5.18 -7.77
CA ALA A 247 -7.59 -4.31 -8.78
C ALA A 247 -7.49 -2.82 -8.36
N GLN A 248 -8.53 -2.31 -7.71
CA GLN A 248 -8.61 -0.92 -7.22
C GLN A 248 -7.71 -0.62 -6.01
N TYR A 249 -7.24 -1.65 -5.30
CA TYR A 249 -6.37 -1.51 -4.13
C TYR A 249 -4.94 -2.03 -4.39
N ALA A 250 -4.64 -2.58 -5.57
CA ALA A 250 -3.33 -3.14 -5.87
C ALA A 250 -2.16 -2.16 -5.62
N THR A 251 -2.36 -0.86 -5.87
CA THR A 251 -1.35 0.19 -5.66
C THR A 251 -1.74 1.17 -4.55
N ALA A 252 -2.83 0.93 -3.82
CA ALA A 252 -3.28 1.84 -2.77
C ALA A 252 -2.29 1.75 -1.58
N PRO A 253 -1.70 2.87 -1.12
CA PRO A 253 -0.79 2.84 0.02
C PRO A 253 -1.56 2.74 1.36
N GLY A 254 -0.86 2.61 2.50
CA GLY A 254 -1.48 2.76 3.83
C GLY A 254 -2.51 1.69 4.24
N GLN A 255 -2.59 0.55 3.55
CA GLN A 255 -3.54 -0.53 3.84
C GLN A 255 -3.26 -1.28 5.14
N TRP A 256 -2.04 -1.19 5.67
CA TRP A 256 -1.61 -1.77 6.94
C TRP A 256 -0.47 -0.94 7.53
N THR A 257 -0.13 -1.13 8.80
CA THR A 257 0.84 -0.26 9.50
C THR A 257 2.27 -0.43 8.97
N GLY A 258 2.74 -1.67 8.83
CA GLY A 258 4.10 -1.97 8.38
C GLY A 258 4.85 -2.93 9.31
N ILE A 259 6.16 -3.07 9.06
CA ILE A 259 7.09 -3.79 9.92
C ILE A 259 7.71 -2.78 10.90
N VAL A 260 7.66 -3.07 12.20
CA VAL A 260 8.28 -2.23 13.23
C VAL A 260 9.42 -3.02 13.86
N LEU A 261 10.64 -2.55 13.67
CA LEU A 261 11.82 -3.01 14.38
C LEU A 261 11.97 -2.14 15.62
N ASP A 262 11.54 -2.65 16.76
CA ASP A 262 11.60 -1.93 18.02
C ASP A 262 13.06 -1.80 18.49
N ALA A 263 13.30 -0.93 19.47
CA ALA A 263 14.63 -0.61 19.98
C ALA A 263 15.52 -1.85 20.25
N PRO A 264 15.08 -2.93 20.92
CA PRO A 264 15.94 -4.09 21.17
C PRO A 264 16.22 -4.95 19.92
N SER A 265 15.54 -4.72 18.80
CA SER A 265 15.64 -5.56 17.60
C SER A 265 17.03 -5.53 16.99
N ARG A 266 17.53 -6.67 16.55
CA ARG A 266 18.89 -6.80 15.99
C ARG A 266 18.99 -7.80 14.85
N ASN A 267 20.00 -7.58 14.00
CA ASN A 267 20.42 -8.47 12.93
C ASN A 267 19.30 -8.78 11.93
N ASN A 268 18.49 -7.78 11.61
CA ASN A 268 17.34 -7.97 10.73
C ASN A 268 17.77 -7.99 9.27
N LEU A 269 17.21 -8.91 8.50
CA LEU A 269 17.52 -9.13 7.10
C LEU A 269 16.25 -9.19 6.25
N LEU A 270 16.16 -8.32 5.24
CA LEU A 270 15.16 -8.33 4.19
C LEU A 270 15.81 -8.59 2.82
N ARG A 271 15.85 -9.85 2.40
CA ARG A 271 16.44 -10.25 1.13
C ARG A 271 15.38 -10.79 0.15
N TYR A 272 15.46 -10.46 -1.14
CA TYR A 272 14.47 -10.91 -2.15
C TYR A 272 13.01 -10.77 -1.67
N ALA A 273 12.70 -9.59 -1.13
CA ALA A 273 11.40 -9.28 -0.55
C ALA A 273 10.70 -8.16 -1.32
N LEU A 274 9.37 -8.21 -1.34
CA LEU A 274 8.50 -7.12 -1.75
C LEU A 274 7.69 -6.67 -0.53
N VAL A 275 7.89 -5.42 -0.09
CA VAL A 275 7.06 -4.78 0.93
C VAL A 275 6.24 -3.69 0.27
N GLN A 276 4.92 -3.72 0.42
CA GLN A 276 4.06 -2.74 -0.25
C GLN A 276 2.77 -2.42 0.49
N ASN A 277 2.13 -1.33 0.05
CA ASN A 277 0.81 -0.91 0.48
C ASN A 277 0.69 -0.59 1.98
N SER A 278 1.76 -0.16 2.66
CA SER A 278 1.73 0.16 4.10
C SER A 278 1.82 1.66 4.42
N THR A 279 1.64 2.00 5.70
CA THR A 279 1.93 3.32 6.27
C THR A 279 3.42 3.62 6.19
N PHE A 280 4.24 2.69 6.67
CA PHE A 280 5.69 2.64 6.43
C PHE A 280 6.09 1.24 6.02
N GLY A 281 7.08 1.09 5.17
CA GLY A 281 7.58 -0.24 4.78
C GLY A 281 8.21 -0.93 5.99
N VAL A 282 9.25 -0.28 6.53
CA VAL A 282 9.89 -0.67 7.79
C VAL A 282 10.16 0.57 8.64
N LEU A 283 9.75 0.54 9.89
CA LEU A 283 10.05 1.52 10.92
C LEU A 283 11.13 0.97 11.86
N LEU A 284 12.27 1.66 11.97
CA LEU A 284 13.25 1.42 13.03
C LEU A 284 12.94 2.40 14.17
N TYR A 285 12.45 1.88 15.29
CA TYR A 285 11.93 2.71 16.38
C TYR A 285 12.92 2.82 17.55
N ASN A 286 13.70 3.91 17.58
CA ASN A 286 14.57 4.27 18.70
C ASN A 286 14.55 5.79 18.94
N PRO A 287 13.39 6.40 19.27
CA PRO A 287 13.24 7.87 19.30
C PRO A 287 14.10 8.58 20.35
N LYS A 288 14.62 7.85 21.35
CA LYS A 288 15.52 8.37 22.38
C LYS A 288 17.01 8.14 22.06
N ASN A 289 17.32 7.57 20.89
CA ASN A 289 18.67 7.22 20.45
C ASN A 289 19.46 6.43 21.51
N ASP A 290 18.81 5.46 22.16
CA ASP A 290 19.47 4.58 23.12
C ASP A 290 20.49 3.69 22.37
N GLN A 291 21.77 3.85 22.70
CA GLN A 291 22.87 3.13 22.05
C GLN A 291 22.92 1.66 22.48
N ALA A 292 22.36 1.30 23.65
CA ALA A 292 22.26 -0.09 24.08
C ALA A 292 21.21 -0.86 23.27
N THR A 293 20.18 -0.16 22.78
CA THR A 293 19.03 -0.71 22.04
C THR A 293 18.83 -0.01 20.69
N GLN A 294 19.88 0.08 19.85
CA GLN A 294 19.79 0.62 18.50
C GLN A 294 19.42 -0.44 17.44
N PRO A 295 18.22 -0.37 16.83
CA PRO A 295 17.78 -1.33 15.82
C PRO A 295 18.58 -1.20 14.52
N ASP A 296 18.77 -2.32 13.83
CA ASP A 296 19.43 -2.41 12.54
C ASP A 296 18.59 -3.14 11.50
N LEU A 297 18.82 -2.81 10.23
CA LEU A 297 18.19 -3.44 9.09
C LEU A 297 19.15 -3.53 7.90
N THR A 298 19.34 -4.76 7.40
CA THR A 298 20.01 -5.03 6.13
C THR A 298 18.97 -5.39 5.06
N ILE A 299 18.96 -4.66 3.94
CA ILE A 299 18.07 -4.89 2.79
C ILE A 299 18.91 -5.26 1.57
N GLN A 300 18.56 -6.36 0.91
CA GLN A 300 19.30 -6.86 -0.26
C GLN A 300 18.34 -7.34 -1.35
N ASN A 301 18.50 -6.85 -2.58
CA ASN A 301 17.73 -7.34 -3.73
C ASN A 301 16.20 -7.31 -3.47
N SER A 302 15.72 -6.24 -2.86
CA SER A 302 14.32 -6.11 -2.44
C SER A 302 13.66 -4.88 -3.07
N VAL A 303 12.34 -4.84 -2.98
CA VAL A 303 11.49 -3.75 -3.48
C VAL A 303 10.58 -3.28 -2.36
N LEU A 304 10.58 -1.97 -2.09
CA LEU A 304 9.64 -1.35 -1.16
C LEU A 304 8.89 -0.23 -1.88
N ARG A 305 7.55 -0.29 -1.93
CA ARG A 305 6.74 0.63 -2.76
C ARG A 305 5.30 0.82 -2.32
N TYR A 306 4.64 1.84 -2.86
CA TYR A 306 3.24 2.19 -2.54
C TYR A 306 3.06 2.43 -1.05
N ILE A 307 3.82 3.38 -0.50
CA ILE A 307 3.88 3.68 0.94
C ILE A 307 3.38 5.09 1.20
N SER A 308 2.56 5.28 2.24
CA SER A 308 2.01 6.58 2.64
C SER A 308 1.53 6.56 4.08
N GLY A 309 2.04 7.47 4.91
CA GLY A 309 1.61 7.66 6.29
C GLY A 309 0.48 8.67 6.43
N SER A 310 0.37 9.59 5.46
CA SER A 310 -0.86 10.37 5.25
C SER A 310 -2.02 9.41 4.98
N GLY A 311 -2.91 9.29 5.97
CA GLY A 311 -4.00 8.32 5.98
C GLY A 311 -4.83 8.43 4.70
N VAL A 312 -4.67 7.47 3.79
CA VAL A 312 -5.56 7.39 2.65
C VAL A 312 -6.95 6.96 3.15
N SER A 313 -7.98 7.63 2.64
CA SER A 313 -9.40 7.54 3.03
C SER A 313 -9.94 6.11 3.26
N PHE A 314 -9.31 5.08 2.70
CA PHE A 314 -9.72 3.68 2.83
C PHE A 314 -9.29 2.98 4.15
N ALA A 315 -8.25 3.47 4.83
CA ALA A 315 -7.69 2.88 6.06
C ALA A 315 -7.32 3.93 7.13
N ALA A 316 -7.57 5.22 6.86
CA ALA A 316 -7.08 6.38 7.61
C ALA A 316 -7.39 6.39 9.12
N GLY A 317 -8.39 5.62 9.58
CA GLY A 317 -8.69 5.53 11.02
C GLY A 317 -7.80 4.56 11.81
N GLN A 318 -7.35 3.45 11.20
CA GLN A 318 -6.72 2.36 11.94
C GLN A 318 -5.19 2.33 11.82
N SER A 319 -4.62 2.89 10.75
CA SER A 319 -3.16 2.88 10.49
C SER A 319 -2.51 4.26 10.66
N ASN A 320 -3.24 5.28 11.15
CA ASN A 320 -2.71 6.62 11.38
C ASN A 320 -1.91 6.66 12.68
N THR A 321 -0.60 6.62 12.54
CA THR A 321 0.36 6.64 13.65
C THR A 321 0.82 8.04 14.04
N GLY A 322 0.37 9.07 13.32
CA GLY A 322 0.90 10.44 13.43
C GLY A 322 2.34 10.60 12.90
N LEU A 323 2.92 9.55 12.31
CA LEU A 323 4.25 9.57 11.70
C LEU A 323 4.13 9.66 10.17
N PRO A 324 5.09 10.32 9.49
CA PRO A 324 5.13 10.38 8.03
C PRO A 324 5.36 8.99 7.41
N GLY A 325 4.90 8.80 6.18
CA GLY A 325 5.13 7.58 5.42
C GLY A 325 6.53 7.51 4.83
N ALA A 326 7.20 6.38 5.00
CA ALA A 326 8.44 6.09 4.28
C ALA A 326 8.60 4.60 4.00
N ALA A 327 9.22 4.24 2.87
CA ALA A 327 9.58 2.84 2.63
C ALA A 327 10.52 2.33 3.73
N VAL A 328 11.48 3.17 4.16
CA VAL A 328 12.21 3.00 5.41
C VAL A 328 12.13 4.29 6.22
N LEU A 329 11.49 4.21 7.39
CA LEU A 329 11.49 5.27 8.39
C LEU A 329 12.41 4.85 9.52
N SER A 330 13.41 5.65 9.86
CA SER A 330 14.34 5.35 10.93
C SER A 330 14.37 6.48 11.94
N LEU A 331 14.07 6.16 13.19
CA LEU A 331 14.28 7.01 14.35
C LEU A 331 15.55 6.50 15.03
N SER A 332 16.70 7.06 14.67
CA SER A 332 18.00 6.72 15.25
C SER A 332 18.47 5.26 15.09
N GLY A 333 18.07 4.58 14.01
CA GLY A 333 18.50 3.21 13.67
C GLY A 333 19.66 3.14 12.67
N ARG A 334 20.05 1.92 12.29
CA ARG A 334 21.08 1.64 11.27
C ARG A 334 20.48 0.90 10.07
N VAL A 335 20.69 1.43 8.88
CA VAL A 335 20.14 0.87 7.64
C VAL A 335 21.26 0.66 6.63
N SER A 336 21.37 -0.55 6.10
CA SER A 336 22.18 -0.86 4.93
C SER A 336 21.29 -1.45 3.83
N ALA A 337 21.30 -0.84 2.65
CA ALA A 337 20.52 -1.29 1.50
C ALA A 337 21.43 -1.50 0.29
N THR A 338 21.34 -2.67 -0.33
CA THR A 338 22.06 -3.00 -1.56
C THR A 338 21.12 -3.55 -2.62
N ASN A 339 21.30 -3.16 -3.89
CA ASN A 339 20.46 -3.63 -5.01
C ASN A 339 18.95 -3.49 -4.73
N THR A 340 18.54 -2.38 -4.14
CA THR A 340 17.16 -2.22 -3.65
C THR A 340 16.44 -1.13 -4.43
N LEU A 341 15.18 -1.40 -4.80
CA LEU A 341 14.29 -0.40 -5.39
C LEU A 341 13.38 0.16 -4.28
N PHE A 342 13.42 1.48 -4.13
CA PHE A 342 12.40 2.24 -3.40
C PHE A 342 11.59 3.04 -4.43
N SER A 343 10.30 2.78 -4.56
CA SER A 343 9.48 3.43 -5.59
C SER A 343 8.09 3.82 -5.12
N ASP A 344 7.48 4.77 -5.83
CA ASP A 344 6.04 5.08 -5.72
C ASP A 344 5.53 5.30 -4.29
N CYS A 345 6.36 5.89 -3.45
CA CYS A 345 6.01 6.33 -2.11
C CYS A 345 5.38 7.73 -2.21
N TYR A 346 4.27 7.95 -1.52
CA TYR A 346 3.53 9.22 -1.59
C TYR A 346 4.15 10.33 -0.72
N GLU A 347 5.14 9.96 0.09
CA GLU A 347 5.95 10.87 0.88
C GLU A 347 7.43 10.53 0.64
N TYR A 348 8.10 9.90 1.61
CA TYR A 348 9.52 9.61 1.57
C TYR A 348 9.79 8.19 1.04
N ALA A 349 10.92 8.01 0.36
CA ALA A 349 11.47 6.67 0.13
C ALA A 349 12.25 6.24 1.36
N VAL A 350 13.19 7.07 1.83
CA VAL A 350 13.92 6.85 3.08
C VAL A 350 13.92 8.15 3.89
N LEU A 351 13.53 8.03 5.15
CA LEU A 351 13.51 9.12 6.11
C LEU A 351 14.30 8.74 7.36
N GLY A 352 15.36 9.49 7.64
CA GLY A 352 16.16 9.36 8.86
C GLY A 352 15.95 10.54 9.79
N TYR A 353 15.43 10.27 10.99
CA TYR A 353 15.32 11.22 12.10
C TYR A 353 16.22 10.82 13.26
N GLY A 354 16.67 11.81 14.02
CA GLY A 354 17.39 11.57 15.27
C GLY A 354 18.75 10.89 15.09
N GLY A 355 19.41 11.08 13.96
CA GLY A 355 20.72 10.47 13.71
C GLY A 355 20.67 9.02 13.21
N GLY A 356 21.71 8.25 13.51
CA GLY A 356 21.88 6.88 13.01
C GLY A 356 22.80 6.79 11.79
N SER A 357 22.78 5.65 11.09
CA SER A 357 23.63 5.41 9.92
C SER A 357 22.87 4.83 8.74
N PHE A 358 23.08 5.37 7.56
CA PHE A 358 22.42 4.95 6.33
C PHE A 358 23.46 4.68 5.24
N ASP A 359 23.53 3.45 4.73
CA ASP A 359 24.38 3.08 3.58
C ASP A 359 23.52 2.52 2.45
N LEU A 360 23.39 3.28 1.36
CA LEU A 360 22.64 2.92 0.17
C LEU A 360 23.64 2.71 -0.97
N ASN A 361 23.78 1.46 -1.41
CA ASN A 361 24.70 1.06 -2.48
C ASN A 361 23.94 0.37 -3.61
N PHE A 362 24.11 0.80 -4.86
CA PHE A 362 23.34 0.23 -5.98
C PHE A 362 21.82 0.24 -5.72
N CYS A 363 21.31 1.33 -5.14
CA CYS A 363 19.88 1.52 -4.94
C CYS A 363 19.29 2.36 -6.05
N THR A 364 18.07 2.03 -6.47
CA THR A 364 17.25 2.94 -7.29
C THR A 364 16.15 3.48 -6.41
N VAL A 365 16.14 4.79 -6.21
CA VAL A 365 15.03 5.54 -5.64
C VAL A 365 14.33 6.20 -6.82
N ALA A 366 13.12 5.75 -7.12
CA ALA A 366 12.33 6.19 -8.28
C ALA A 366 10.92 6.53 -7.83
N ASN A 367 10.71 7.76 -7.39
CA ASN A 367 9.52 8.11 -6.65
C ASN A 367 8.49 8.88 -7.50
N PHE A 368 7.68 8.11 -8.24
CA PHE A 368 6.70 8.61 -9.21
C PHE A 368 5.29 8.09 -8.91
N PRO A 369 4.70 8.41 -7.74
CA PRO A 369 3.38 7.90 -7.41
C PRO A 369 2.33 8.31 -8.45
N ALA A 370 1.31 7.48 -8.61
CA ALA A 370 0.27 7.64 -9.64
C ALA A 370 -0.45 9.00 -9.60
N THR A 371 -0.42 9.69 -8.46
CA THR A 371 -0.96 11.05 -8.31
C THR A 371 0.16 12.01 -7.89
N GLY A 372 0.85 12.59 -8.87
CA GLY A 372 2.06 13.40 -8.65
C GLY A 372 1.85 14.66 -7.79
N ALA A 373 0.64 15.23 -7.77
CA ALA A 373 0.32 16.44 -7.01
C ALA A 373 0.36 16.29 -5.47
N VAL A 374 0.51 15.05 -4.97
CA VAL A 374 0.50 14.76 -3.53
C VAL A 374 1.88 14.90 -2.90
N ARG A 375 2.97 14.71 -3.67
CA ARG A 375 4.33 14.73 -3.12
C ARG A 375 4.84 16.14 -2.94
N LYS A 376 5.25 16.44 -1.70
CA LYS A 376 5.91 17.69 -1.31
C LYS A 376 7.24 17.48 -0.59
N THR A 377 7.67 16.22 -0.46
CA THR A 377 8.84 15.82 0.30
C THR A 377 9.88 15.17 -0.60
N ALA A 378 11.16 15.45 -0.35
CA ALA A 378 12.28 14.78 -1.01
C ALA A 378 12.24 13.27 -0.73
N SER A 379 12.56 12.45 -1.73
CA SER A 379 12.57 10.99 -1.57
C SER A 379 13.52 10.53 -0.46
N LEU A 380 14.71 11.11 -0.41
CA LEU A 380 15.69 10.86 0.65
C LEU A 380 15.79 12.09 1.53
N THR A 381 15.44 11.95 2.81
CA THR A 381 15.54 13.03 3.78
C THR A 381 16.25 12.55 5.05
N PHE A 382 17.24 13.32 5.50
CA PHE A 382 17.99 13.00 6.71
C PHE A 382 18.13 14.21 7.62
N THR A 383 17.95 13.99 8.91
CA THR A 383 18.15 14.99 9.96
C THR A 383 18.74 14.34 11.22
N ASN A 384 19.65 15.06 11.86
CA ASN A 384 20.18 14.68 13.16
C ASN A 384 19.29 15.15 14.32
N ALA A 385 18.24 15.93 14.05
CA ALA A 385 17.26 16.35 15.05
C ALA A 385 16.46 15.16 15.57
N SER A 386 16.39 15.01 16.90
CA SER A 386 15.58 13.98 17.54
C SER A 386 14.10 14.13 17.18
N ALA A 387 13.44 12.99 16.96
CA ALA A 387 12.00 12.95 16.74
C ALA A 387 11.19 13.19 18.04
N ALA A 388 11.79 12.95 19.20
CA ALA A 388 11.14 13.15 20.50
C ALA A 388 11.33 14.58 21.06
N ASP A 389 12.45 15.22 20.72
CA ASP A 389 12.80 16.57 21.16
C ASP A 389 13.63 17.27 20.08
N THR A 390 13.01 18.19 19.35
CA THR A 390 13.65 18.87 18.22
C THR A 390 14.76 19.85 18.62
N THR A 391 15.10 19.97 19.90
CA THR A 391 16.30 20.67 20.39
C THR A 391 17.52 19.75 20.48
N LEU A 392 17.30 18.44 20.64
CA LEU A 392 18.38 17.45 20.72
C LEU A 392 18.88 17.06 19.33
N ARG A 393 20.19 16.82 19.22
CA ARG A 393 20.87 16.44 17.99
C ARG A 393 21.75 15.22 18.27
N TYR A 394 21.72 14.24 17.37
CA TYR A 394 22.45 12.98 17.51
C TYR A 394 23.38 12.72 16.33
N PRO A 395 24.48 11.94 16.47
CA PRO A 395 25.36 11.63 15.35
C PRO A 395 24.62 10.98 14.17
N LEU A 396 24.92 11.44 12.95
CA LEU A 396 24.31 10.98 11.71
C LEU A 396 25.40 10.68 10.68
N ALA A 397 25.32 9.52 10.05
CA ALA A 397 26.17 9.14 8.92
C ALA A 397 25.32 8.73 7.72
N VAL A 398 25.64 9.25 6.54
CA VAL A 398 24.90 8.95 5.30
C VAL A 398 25.87 8.66 4.16
N SER A 399 25.75 7.48 3.56
CA SER A 399 26.48 7.04 2.39
C SER A 399 25.48 6.69 1.29
N VAL A 400 25.56 7.38 0.16
CA VAL A 400 24.80 7.06 -1.06
C VAL A 400 25.80 6.90 -2.19
N ARG A 401 25.91 5.67 -2.70
CA ARG A 401 26.91 5.33 -3.72
C ARG A 401 26.34 4.44 -4.80
N ASN A 402 26.84 4.62 -6.01
CA ASN A 402 26.50 3.79 -7.17
C ASN A 402 24.98 3.72 -7.42
N SER A 403 24.24 4.76 -7.02
CA SER A 403 22.78 4.74 -6.88
C SER A 403 22.10 5.76 -7.79
N VAL A 404 20.80 5.61 -7.98
CA VAL A 404 19.96 6.58 -8.69
C VAL A 404 18.95 7.15 -7.71
N VAL A 405 18.89 8.47 -7.57
CA VAL A 405 17.93 9.19 -6.73
C VAL A 405 17.15 10.15 -7.60
N TRP A 406 15.93 9.75 -7.94
CA TRP A 406 15.13 10.44 -8.95
C TRP A 406 13.63 10.29 -8.69
N GLY A 407 12.83 11.21 -9.21
CA GLY A 407 11.39 11.19 -9.03
C GLY A 407 10.69 12.41 -9.60
N SER A 408 9.45 12.61 -9.15
CA SER A 408 8.53 13.61 -9.70
C SER A 408 8.80 15.05 -9.27
N ILE A 409 9.64 15.31 -8.26
CA ILE A 409 9.93 16.69 -7.78
C ILE A 409 11.38 17.10 -8.08
N ASP A 410 11.70 18.38 -7.93
CA ASP A 410 13.01 18.94 -8.36
C ASP A 410 14.17 18.60 -7.42
N ASP A 411 13.87 18.42 -6.13
CA ASP A 411 14.86 18.06 -5.10
C ASP A 411 14.46 16.76 -4.42
N GLU A 412 15.09 15.66 -4.85
CA GLU A 412 14.79 14.31 -4.34
C GLU A 412 15.71 13.88 -3.19
N LEU A 413 16.62 14.77 -2.78
CA LEU A 413 17.53 14.60 -1.65
C LEU A 413 17.50 15.84 -0.77
N PHE A 414 17.39 15.66 0.54
CA PHE A 414 17.39 16.75 1.51
C PHE A 414 18.14 16.39 2.79
N PHE A 415 19.08 17.26 3.17
CA PHE A 415 19.85 17.18 4.40
C PHE A 415 19.48 18.37 5.29
N GLN A 416 18.80 18.11 6.40
CA GLN A 416 18.52 19.14 7.40
C GLN A 416 19.70 19.22 8.38
N HIS A 417 20.15 20.44 8.71
CA HIS A 417 21.30 20.69 9.60
C HIS A 417 22.61 20.05 9.13
N TYR A 418 22.83 19.99 7.81
CA TYR A 418 23.98 19.33 7.19
C TYR A 418 25.34 19.70 7.82
N ASP A 419 25.56 20.96 8.17
CA ASP A 419 26.85 21.42 8.70
C ASP A 419 27.27 20.68 9.98
N ALA A 420 26.31 20.16 10.76
CA ALA A 420 26.55 19.41 11.99
C ALA A 420 27.07 17.99 11.76
N TYR A 421 26.93 17.42 10.56
CA TYR A 421 27.35 16.05 10.24
C TYR A 421 28.00 15.91 8.86
N LYS A 422 28.38 17.02 8.21
CA LYS A 422 28.94 17.04 6.86
C LYS A 422 30.11 16.07 6.64
N ALA A 423 30.97 15.90 7.64
CA ALA A 423 32.13 15.00 7.57
C ALA A 423 31.73 13.51 7.47
N SER A 424 30.49 13.17 7.82
CA SER A 424 29.93 11.82 7.78
C SER A 424 28.94 11.62 6.63
N VAL A 425 28.87 12.57 5.68
CA VAL A 425 28.06 12.46 4.47
C VAL A 425 28.97 12.16 3.28
N SER A 426 28.63 11.11 2.52
CA SER A 426 29.29 10.77 1.27
C SER A 426 28.25 10.40 0.21
N VAL A 427 28.08 11.25 -0.79
CA VAL A 427 27.24 10.98 -1.97
C VAL A 427 28.12 10.97 -3.21
N ARG A 428 28.35 9.79 -3.79
CA ARG A 428 29.33 9.60 -4.89
C ARG A 428 28.82 8.63 -5.94
N ASN A 429 29.36 8.72 -7.16
CA ASN A 429 29.04 7.81 -8.26
C ASN A 429 27.53 7.62 -8.43
N SER A 430 26.72 8.66 -8.28
CA SER A 430 25.26 8.53 -8.23
C SER A 430 24.57 9.50 -9.18
N ALA A 431 23.43 9.11 -9.72
CA ALA A 431 22.56 10.01 -10.50
C ALA A 431 21.55 10.67 -9.57
N LEU A 432 21.50 12.00 -9.57
CA LEU A 432 20.79 12.78 -8.56
C LEU A 432 19.91 13.84 -9.23
N LYS A 433 18.63 13.89 -8.84
CA LYS A 433 17.75 15.03 -9.15
C LYS A 433 17.77 16.01 -7.97
N THR A 434 18.46 17.13 -8.14
CA THR A 434 18.52 18.19 -7.13
C THR A 434 18.95 19.52 -7.73
N THR A 435 18.14 20.55 -7.52
CA THR A 435 18.51 21.94 -7.79
C THR A 435 19.31 22.54 -6.63
N LEU A 436 18.97 22.14 -5.40
CA LEU A 436 19.53 22.64 -4.15
C LEU A 436 21.03 22.37 -4.00
N TYR A 437 21.51 21.23 -4.51
CA TYR A 437 22.88 20.75 -4.36
C TYR A 437 23.67 20.68 -5.69
N ASN A 438 23.28 21.49 -6.68
CA ASN A 438 23.87 21.49 -8.03
C ASN A 438 25.24 22.22 -8.15
N LEU A 439 25.76 22.76 -7.05
CA LEU A 439 27.06 23.42 -7.04
C LEU A 439 28.20 22.42 -6.81
N ALA A 440 29.42 22.82 -7.19
CA ALA A 440 30.62 22.00 -7.01
C ALA A 440 31.28 22.16 -5.63
N ALA A 441 31.02 23.26 -4.92
CA ALA A 441 31.54 23.52 -3.59
C ALA A 441 30.41 23.47 -2.55
N ASP A 442 30.73 23.07 -1.33
CA ASP A 442 29.82 23.15 -0.20
C ASP A 442 29.46 24.62 0.08
N GLY A 443 28.18 24.86 0.36
CA GLY A 443 27.67 26.09 0.94
C GLY A 443 27.13 25.86 2.34
N ALA A 444 26.66 26.92 3.00
CA ALA A 444 26.04 26.79 4.32
C ALA A 444 24.85 25.81 4.28
N ASN A 445 24.94 24.74 5.07
CA ASN A 445 23.98 23.62 5.11
C ASN A 445 23.71 22.92 3.76
N LYS A 446 24.60 23.05 2.77
CA LYS A 446 24.38 22.50 1.43
C LYS A 446 25.65 21.81 0.91
N PRO A 447 25.66 20.48 0.73
CA PRO A 447 26.77 19.82 0.04
C PRO A 447 26.86 20.25 -1.43
N GLY A 448 28.09 20.38 -1.93
CA GLY A 448 28.39 20.59 -3.35
C GLY A 448 28.41 19.27 -4.11
N LEU A 449 27.24 18.75 -4.49
CA LEU A 449 27.14 17.40 -5.07
C LEU A 449 27.55 17.30 -6.54
N ASN A 450 27.78 18.43 -7.21
CA ASN A 450 28.28 18.51 -8.58
C ASN A 450 29.81 18.63 -8.66
N ALA A 451 30.53 18.36 -7.56
CA ALA A 451 31.99 18.34 -7.56
C ALA A 451 32.52 17.17 -8.41
N GLY A 452 33.47 17.44 -9.31
CA GLY A 452 34.02 16.42 -10.22
C GLY A 452 34.59 15.19 -9.51
N ALA A 453 35.21 15.37 -8.33
CA ALA A 453 35.75 14.28 -7.51
C ALA A 453 34.69 13.31 -6.95
N LEU A 454 33.42 13.72 -6.90
CA LEU A 454 32.32 12.87 -6.45
C LEU A 454 31.77 12.00 -7.59
N ASN A 455 32.05 12.34 -8.85
CA ASN A 455 31.58 11.62 -10.04
C ASN A 455 30.05 11.37 -10.05
N ASN A 456 29.27 12.35 -9.58
CA ASN A 456 27.81 12.30 -9.64
C ASN A 456 27.28 12.82 -10.98
N LEU A 457 26.13 12.30 -11.41
CA LEU A 457 25.34 12.83 -12.52
C LEU A 457 24.21 13.67 -11.94
N VAL A 458 24.42 14.98 -11.79
CA VAL A 458 23.41 15.90 -11.26
C VAL A 458 22.50 16.40 -12.38
N ASN A 459 21.19 16.28 -12.19
CA ASN A 459 20.14 16.73 -13.12
C ASN A 459 20.26 16.18 -14.55
N GLN A 460 20.89 15.02 -14.71
CA GLN A 460 20.89 14.26 -15.96
C GLN A 460 19.89 13.10 -15.84
N ASP A 461 18.83 13.15 -16.65
CA ASP A 461 17.74 12.17 -16.60
C ASP A 461 18.29 10.74 -16.74
N PRO A 462 18.03 9.81 -15.78
CA PRO A 462 18.44 8.42 -15.87
C PRO A 462 17.73 7.65 -16.98
N LYS A 463 16.74 8.24 -17.67
CA LYS A 463 15.98 7.66 -18.79
C LYS A 463 15.43 6.29 -18.44
N PHE A 464 14.63 6.23 -17.37
CA PHE A 464 13.91 5.01 -17.02
C PHE A 464 13.02 4.54 -18.17
N VAL A 465 12.88 3.21 -18.32
CA VAL A 465 12.07 2.62 -19.41
C VAL A 465 10.62 3.10 -19.35
N ARG A 466 10.01 3.18 -18.16
CA ARG A 466 8.62 3.63 -18.00
C ARG A 466 8.36 4.19 -16.59
N PRO A 467 8.73 5.45 -16.29
CA PRO A 467 8.59 6.01 -14.94
C PRO A 467 7.13 6.32 -14.55
N TYR A 468 6.27 6.65 -15.51
CA TYR A 468 4.86 7.02 -15.29
C TYR A 468 3.88 5.89 -15.65
N GLY A 469 4.24 4.65 -15.32
CA GLY A 469 3.46 3.46 -15.69
C GLY A 469 2.38 3.03 -14.69
N GLY A 470 2.26 3.68 -13.53
CA GLY A 470 1.42 3.20 -12.43
C GLY A 470 1.82 1.78 -12.02
N ILE A 471 0.89 0.83 -12.07
CA ILE A 471 1.19 -0.59 -11.82
C ILE A 471 2.16 -1.22 -12.83
N LEU A 472 2.33 -0.60 -14.01
CA LEU A 472 3.23 -1.03 -15.08
C LEU A 472 4.56 -0.24 -15.10
N ALA A 473 4.87 0.50 -14.04
CA ALA A 473 6.11 1.26 -13.96
C ALA A 473 7.35 0.35 -14.06
N ASP A 474 8.37 0.85 -14.74
CA ASP A 474 9.62 0.14 -15.03
C ASP A 474 10.81 1.09 -14.89
N TYR A 475 11.54 0.91 -13.79
CA TYR A 475 12.68 1.76 -13.40
C TYR A 475 14.04 1.18 -13.80
N ARG A 476 14.05 0.23 -14.74
CA ARG A 476 15.29 -0.13 -15.43
C ARG A 476 15.76 1.04 -16.28
N LEU A 477 17.07 1.16 -16.46
CA LEU A 477 17.67 2.17 -17.31
C LEU A 477 17.44 1.84 -18.79
N GLY A 478 16.97 2.80 -19.57
CA GLY A 478 16.89 2.71 -21.02
C GLY A 478 18.27 2.66 -21.68
N SER A 479 18.35 2.23 -22.95
CA SER A 479 19.61 2.06 -23.68
C SER A 479 20.43 3.35 -23.80
N THR A 480 19.78 4.51 -23.87
CA THR A 480 20.48 5.81 -23.99
C THR A 480 20.72 6.51 -22.65
N SER A 481 20.55 5.81 -21.53
CA SER A 481 20.70 6.37 -20.19
C SER A 481 22.15 6.80 -19.92
N PRO A 482 22.36 8.02 -19.39
CA PRO A 482 23.69 8.47 -18.98
C PRO A 482 24.25 7.71 -17.77
N ALA A 483 23.39 6.99 -17.04
CA ALA A 483 23.74 6.23 -15.84
C ALA A 483 24.29 4.81 -16.14
N ARG A 484 24.39 4.42 -17.42
CA ARG A 484 25.00 3.14 -17.84
C ARG A 484 26.51 3.18 -17.75
N LEU A 485 27.13 2.07 -17.35
CA LEU A 485 28.59 1.87 -17.33
C LEU A 485 29.35 3.02 -16.62
N ARG A 486 28.82 3.49 -15.49
CA ARG A 486 29.34 4.64 -14.71
C ARG A 486 29.79 4.28 -13.31
N GLY A 487 29.25 3.20 -12.76
CA GLY A 487 29.62 2.69 -11.45
C GLY A 487 30.99 2.02 -11.48
N PRO A 488 31.49 1.61 -10.31
CA PRO A 488 32.76 0.92 -10.18
C PRO A 488 32.69 -0.46 -10.85
N ALA A 489 33.85 -1.10 -11.00
CA ALA A 489 33.94 -2.51 -11.34
C ALA A 489 33.27 -3.38 -10.25
N VAL A 490 32.78 -4.55 -10.65
CA VAL A 490 32.31 -5.56 -9.69
C VAL A 490 33.50 -6.11 -8.88
N GLY A 491 33.25 -6.65 -7.69
CA GLY A 491 34.32 -7.23 -6.87
C GLY A 491 33.88 -7.48 -5.44
N THR A 492 34.84 -7.65 -4.53
CA THR A 492 34.56 -7.98 -3.11
C THR A 492 33.59 -7.00 -2.43
N ASN A 493 33.62 -5.73 -2.84
CA ASN A 493 32.81 -4.66 -2.24
C ASN A 493 31.59 -4.25 -3.09
N ASN A 494 31.42 -4.80 -4.30
CA ASN A 494 30.35 -4.43 -5.23
C ASN A 494 29.64 -5.69 -5.75
N PRO A 495 28.30 -5.75 -5.70
CA PRO A 495 27.56 -6.95 -6.05
C PRO A 495 27.82 -7.37 -7.50
N LEU A 496 27.99 -8.68 -7.73
CA LEU A 496 28.20 -9.25 -9.07
C LEU A 496 26.93 -9.22 -9.93
N ARG A 497 25.77 -9.08 -9.30
CA ARG A 497 24.44 -9.16 -9.92
C ARG A 497 23.56 -8.01 -9.46
N ASP A 498 22.58 -7.67 -10.28
CA ASP A 498 21.61 -6.62 -10.00
C ASP A 498 20.38 -7.15 -9.22
N LEU A 499 19.37 -6.29 -9.02
CA LEU A 499 18.10 -6.64 -8.37
C LEU A 499 17.34 -7.76 -9.08
N LEU A 500 17.42 -7.83 -10.41
CA LEU A 500 16.80 -8.89 -11.22
C LEU A 500 17.66 -10.14 -11.29
N ASN A 501 18.77 -10.20 -10.55
CA ASN A 501 19.76 -11.27 -10.59
C ASN A 501 20.49 -11.39 -11.94
N LEU A 502 20.49 -10.35 -12.75
CA LEU A 502 21.26 -10.31 -14.00
C LEU A 502 22.72 -9.96 -13.70
N PRO A 503 23.70 -10.53 -14.44
CA PRO A 503 25.11 -10.19 -14.27
C PRO A 503 25.35 -8.71 -14.52
N ARG A 504 26.17 -8.10 -13.66
CA ARG A 504 26.68 -6.75 -13.91
C ARG A 504 27.89 -6.78 -14.85
N ASP A 505 28.10 -5.69 -15.59
CA ASP A 505 29.32 -5.53 -16.37
C ASP A 505 30.54 -5.53 -15.44
N ALA A 506 31.54 -6.34 -15.78
CA ALA A 506 32.67 -6.60 -14.90
C ALA A 506 33.57 -5.36 -14.71
N ALA A 507 33.70 -4.52 -15.73
CA ALA A 507 34.60 -3.37 -15.72
C ALA A 507 33.91 -2.09 -15.24
N LYS A 508 32.66 -1.86 -15.66
CA LYS A 508 31.88 -0.69 -15.28
C LYS A 508 30.40 -1.02 -15.14
N THR A 509 29.93 -1.10 -13.90
CA THR A 509 28.51 -1.31 -13.60
C THR A 509 27.62 -0.14 -14.01
N SER A 510 26.34 -0.40 -14.26
CA SER A 510 25.32 0.66 -14.32
C SER A 510 24.95 1.15 -12.92
N LEU A 511 24.62 2.44 -12.78
CA LEU A 511 24.15 2.99 -11.50
C LEU A 511 22.76 2.46 -11.15
N GLY A 512 22.51 2.29 -9.85
CA GLY A 512 21.23 1.87 -9.32
C GLY A 512 21.07 0.35 -9.21
N ALA A 513 19.84 -0.05 -8.91
CA ALA A 513 19.49 -1.43 -8.59
C ALA A 513 19.49 -2.36 -9.81
N TYR A 514 19.51 -1.83 -11.03
CA TYR A 514 19.41 -2.60 -12.27
C TYR A 514 20.68 -2.47 -13.10
N GLU A 515 21.08 -3.56 -13.74
CA GLU A 515 22.04 -3.52 -14.82
C GLU A 515 21.30 -3.34 -16.16
N SER A 516 21.82 -2.48 -17.02
CA SER A 516 21.27 -2.32 -18.37
C SER A 516 21.81 -3.44 -19.27
N THR A 517 20.96 -4.42 -19.59
CA THR A 517 21.37 -5.61 -20.36
C THR A 517 21.23 -5.48 -21.87
N LYS A 518 21.00 -4.29 -22.41
CA LYS A 518 20.91 -4.07 -23.87
C LYS A 518 21.80 -2.91 -24.31
N PRO A 519 22.57 -3.06 -25.41
CA PRO A 519 23.43 -2.01 -25.95
C PRO A 519 22.70 -0.68 -26.20
#